data_AF-A0AAW1JIV8-F1
#
_entry.id   AF-A0AAW1JIV8-F1
#
_cell.length_a   1.000
_cell.length_b   1.000
_cell.length_c   1.000
_cell.angle_alpha   90.00
_cell.angle_beta   90.00
_cell.angle_gamma   90.00
#
_symmetry.space_group_name_H-M   'P 1'
#
loop_
_entity.id
_entity.type
_entity.pdbx_description
1 polymer ?
#
loop_
_entity_poly.entity_id
_entity_poly.type
_entity_poly.pdbx_seq_one_letter_code
_entity_poly.pdbx_strand_id
1 'polypeptide(L)'
;MLFSKLGNNRRSSSIYIFPRYMAEPWQGPPKQGLYDPTFEKEACGVGFIAAIDGRRSNKIIRDAQRLAISMNHRGACACDNDTGDGAGILAAIPHDFYAAQLKDAQNVQLPSFGKYATGIFYLDKLHHKESEDKFTTLAEELGMSVLAWRTVPTDSSTIGTVAKNSEPFMRQVFVTLKNDTSEEEYDSKYFVLRKRATHLIPAPGKRFYICSLSRRVIVYKGQLTSDQLWTYFPDLVNPHFETYLALVHTRFSTNTFPSWERAHPLRSLCGTEPGAASALELP
;
A
#
# COMPACT_ATOMS: atom_id res chain seq x y z
N MET A 1 18.57 65.75 -21.93
CA MET A 1 20.02 65.44 -21.94
C MET A 1 20.19 63.96 -21.62
N LEU A 2 20.77 63.21 -22.57
CA LEU A 2 21.56 61.97 -22.46
C LEU A 2 20.99 60.70 -21.78
N PHE A 3 20.53 59.79 -22.66
CA PHE A 3 20.81 58.34 -22.76
C PHE A 3 21.57 57.61 -21.64
N SER A 4 21.09 56.42 -21.24
CA SER A 4 21.58 55.16 -21.84
C SER A 4 20.80 53.91 -21.36
N LYS A 5 20.60 52.99 -22.33
CA LYS A 5 20.06 51.63 -22.18
C LYS A 5 21.02 50.74 -21.41
N LEU A 6 20.49 49.74 -20.70
CA LEU A 6 20.89 48.33 -20.81
C LEU A 6 19.83 47.46 -20.11
N GLY A 7 19.20 46.59 -20.89
CA GLY A 7 18.17 45.67 -20.41
C GLY A 7 18.75 44.51 -19.61
N ASN A 8 17.92 43.92 -18.76
CA ASN A 8 17.91 42.47 -18.65
C ASN A 8 16.52 41.98 -18.24
N ASN A 9 15.94 41.20 -19.13
CA ASN A 9 14.66 40.54 -18.98
C ASN A 9 14.86 39.32 -18.08
N ARG A 10 14.73 39.48 -16.76
CA ARG A 10 14.62 38.35 -15.82
C ARG A 10 13.18 38.26 -15.33
N ARG A 11 12.44 37.31 -15.91
CA ARG A 11 11.19 36.81 -15.32
C ARG A 11 11.49 36.40 -13.89
N SER A 12 10.80 37.05 -12.95
CA SER A 12 10.70 36.65 -11.56
C SER A 12 10.21 35.21 -11.48
N SER A 13 11.12 34.26 -11.30
CA SER A 13 10.77 32.93 -10.79
C SER A 13 10.44 33.10 -9.31
N SER A 14 9.17 33.36 -9.01
CA SER A 14 8.65 33.23 -7.66
C SER A 14 8.84 31.78 -7.23
N ILE A 15 9.87 31.56 -6.42
CA ILE A 15 10.08 30.31 -5.68
C ILE A 15 8.92 30.24 -4.69
N TYR A 16 7.91 29.44 -5.02
CA TYR A 16 6.86 29.08 -4.08
C TYR A 16 7.49 28.18 -3.01
N ILE A 17 7.96 28.80 -1.93
CA ILE A 17 8.26 28.11 -0.68
C ILE A 17 6.91 27.71 -0.09
N PHE A 18 6.48 26.48 -0.38
CA PHE A 18 5.33 25.90 0.29
C PHE A 18 5.64 25.81 1.79
N PRO A 19 4.75 26.29 2.67
CA PRO A 19 4.89 25.99 4.09
C PRO A 19 4.86 24.47 4.25
N ARG A 20 5.93 23.91 4.84
CA ARG A 20 5.98 22.54 5.31
C ARG A 20 4.88 22.35 6.37
N TYR A 21 3.68 21.99 5.94
CA TYR A 21 2.85 21.11 6.74
C TYR A 21 3.40 19.70 6.52
N MET A 22 4.44 19.39 7.29
CA MET A 22 4.75 18.00 7.61
C MET A 22 3.49 17.48 8.28
N ALA A 23 2.70 16.65 7.61
CA ALA A 23 1.92 15.67 8.33
C ALA A 23 2.96 14.87 9.10
N GLU A 24 3.10 15.14 10.40
CA GLU A 24 3.93 14.36 11.30
C GLU A 24 3.65 12.88 10.97
N PRO A 25 4.64 12.10 10.49
CA PRO A 25 4.43 10.67 10.38
C PRO A 25 4.03 10.23 11.78
N TRP A 26 2.86 9.61 11.92
CA TRP A 26 2.33 9.24 13.23
C TRP A 26 3.39 8.39 13.97
N GLN A 27 4.08 9.00 14.93
CA GLN A 27 4.96 8.33 15.87
C GLN A 27 4.04 7.81 16.98
N GLY A 28 4.28 6.57 17.41
CA GLY A 28 3.44 5.90 18.42
C GLY A 28 3.34 6.67 19.75
N PRO A 29 2.71 6.08 20.77
CA PRO A 29 2.56 6.76 22.06
C PRO A 29 3.92 7.29 22.56
N PRO A 30 3.99 8.51 23.10
CA PRO A 30 5.22 9.04 23.67
C PRO A 30 5.68 8.16 24.85
N LYS A 31 6.97 8.21 25.19
CA LYS A 31 7.53 7.51 26.35
C LYS A 31 6.64 7.76 27.58
N GLN A 32 6.08 6.68 28.15
CA GLN A 32 5.13 6.77 29.26
C GLN A 32 5.39 5.64 30.26
N GLY A 33 5.68 5.99 31.51
CA GLY A 33 6.06 5.00 32.53
C GLY A 33 7.34 4.26 32.14
N LEU A 34 7.31 2.92 32.17
CA LEU A 34 8.43 2.06 31.76
C LEU A 34 8.50 1.84 30.23
N TYR A 35 7.49 2.27 29.46
CA TYR A 35 7.49 2.14 28.00
C TYR A 35 8.39 3.21 27.38
N ASP A 36 9.43 2.78 26.67
CA ASP A 36 10.32 3.63 25.88
C ASP A 36 10.32 3.14 24.42
N PRO A 37 9.87 3.96 23.44
CA PRO A 37 9.85 3.60 22.02
C PRO A 37 11.21 3.14 21.48
N THR A 38 12.32 3.58 22.08
CA THR A 38 13.68 3.24 21.63
C THR A 38 14.08 1.79 21.91
N PHE A 39 13.37 1.10 22.81
CA PHE A 39 13.59 -0.33 23.09
C PHE A 39 12.64 -1.25 22.29
N GLU A 40 11.83 -0.71 21.39
CA GLU A 40 10.94 -1.51 20.53
C GLU A 40 11.79 -2.36 19.57
N LYS A 41 11.58 -3.68 19.61
CA LYS A 41 12.23 -4.62 18.68
C LYS A 41 11.15 -5.34 17.89
N GLU A 42 11.40 -5.47 16.59
CA GLU A 42 10.59 -6.30 15.69
C GLU A 42 11.39 -7.55 15.31
N ALA A 43 10.80 -8.73 15.46
CA ALA A 43 11.29 -9.95 14.82
C ALA A 43 10.29 -10.29 13.72
N CYS A 44 10.71 -10.51 12.48
CA CYS A 44 9.77 -10.72 11.38
C CYS A 44 10.11 -12.01 10.63
N GLY A 45 9.07 -12.77 10.28
CA GLY A 45 9.15 -13.84 9.30
C GLY A 45 8.91 -13.26 7.91
N VAL A 46 9.85 -13.47 6.99
CA VAL A 46 9.71 -13.05 5.59
C VAL A 46 10.00 -14.23 4.69
N GLY A 47 9.16 -14.44 3.69
CA GLY A 47 9.35 -15.47 2.69
C GLY A 47 8.78 -15.03 1.34
N PHE A 48 9.36 -15.52 0.25
CA PHE A 48 8.86 -15.23 -1.08
C PHE A 48 8.91 -16.45 -2.00
N ILE A 49 8.06 -16.43 -3.01
CA ILE A 49 7.98 -17.43 -4.07
C ILE A 49 7.86 -16.69 -5.39
N ALA A 50 8.69 -17.07 -6.36
CA ALA A 50 8.71 -16.46 -7.68
C ALA A 50 8.82 -17.54 -8.76
N ALA A 51 8.08 -17.35 -9.85
CA ALA A 51 8.29 -18.08 -11.10
C ALA A 51 9.46 -17.43 -11.86
N ILE A 52 10.57 -18.18 -12.01
CA ILE A 52 11.77 -17.71 -12.72
C ILE A 52 11.49 -17.49 -14.21
N ASP A 53 10.60 -18.30 -14.79
CA ASP A 53 10.15 -18.18 -16.18
C ASP A 53 9.09 -17.07 -16.38
N GLY A 54 8.71 -16.36 -15.31
CA GLY A 54 7.70 -15.31 -15.33
C GLY A 54 6.26 -15.79 -15.56
N ARG A 55 6.02 -17.11 -15.61
CA ARG A 55 4.68 -17.65 -15.83
C ARG A 55 3.82 -17.43 -14.59
N ARG A 56 2.64 -16.85 -14.81
CA ARG A 56 1.64 -16.65 -13.77
C ARG A 56 0.94 -17.95 -13.48
N SER A 57 0.71 -18.24 -12.20
CA SER A 57 -0.03 -19.41 -11.78
C SER A 57 -0.64 -19.20 -10.40
N ASN A 58 -1.85 -19.71 -10.18
CA ASN A 58 -2.43 -19.81 -8.85
C ASN A 58 -1.61 -20.72 -7.91
N LYS A 59 -0.76 -21.62 -8.45
CA LYS A 59 0.14 -22.42 -7.60
C LYS A 59 1.03 -21.56 -6.70
N ILE A 60 1.48 -20.40 -7.19
CA ILE A 60 2.35 -19.49 -6.44
C ILE A 60 1.64 -18.91 -5.21
N ILE A 61 0.36 -18.56 -5.33
CA ILE A 61 -0.40 -18.04 -4.19
C ILE A 61 -0.63 -19.13 -3.13
N ARG A 62 -0.90 -20.37 -3.56
CA ARG A 62 -1.07 -21.53 -2.67
C ARG A 62 0.23 -21.91 -1.94
N ASP A 63 1.36 -21.87 -2.64
CA ASP A 63 2.64 -22.13 -2.00
C ASP A 63 3.01 -21.00 -1.04
N ALA A 64 2.67 -19.74 -1.35
CA ALA A 64 2.86 -18.62 -0.45
C ALA A 64 2.01 -18.76 0.81
N GLN A 65 0.80 -19.32 0.70
CA GLN A 65 -0.02 -19.70 1.85
C GLN A 65 0.66 -20.73 2.73
N ARG A 66 1.19 -21.81 2.16
CA ARG A 66 1.94 -22.82 2.93
C ARG A 66 3.15 -22.22 3.62
N LEU A 67 3.88 -21.35 2.93
CA LEU A 67 5.03 -20.63 3.47
C LEU A 67 4.62 -19.74 4.65
N ALA A 68 3.54 -18.98 4.51
CA ALA A 68 2.99 -18.14 5.55
C ALA A 68 2.59 -18.93 6.80
N ILE A 69 1.88 -20.06 6.63
CA ILE A 69 1.49 -20.97 7.72
C ILE A 69 2.73 -21.51 8.44
N SER A 70 3.77 -21.90 7.69
CA SER A 70 5.00 -22.42 8.28
C SER A 70 5.73 -21.40 9.17
N MET A 71 5.46 -20.10 9.00
CA MET A 71 6.05 -19.02 9.79
C MET A 71 5.25 -18.66 11.04
N ASN A 72 4.08 -19.27 11.30
CA ASN A 72 3.23 -18.95 12.45
C ASN A 72 3.91 -19.10 13.80
N HIS A 73 4.85 -20.05 13.93
CA HIS A 73 5.65 -20.21 15.15
C HIS A 73 6.50 -18.97 15.50
N ARG A 74 6.59 -18.00 14.57
CA ARG A 74 7.29 -16.72 14.74
C ARG A 74 6.34 -15.52 14.83
N GLY A 75 5.03 -15.74 14.84
CA GLY A 75 4.03 -14.67 14.98
C GLY A 75 3.70 -14.41 16.45
N ALA A 76 3.51 -13.13 16.82
CA ALA A 76 2.97 -12.74 18.12
C ALA A 76 1.46 -12.51 17.99
N CYS A 77 0.74 -12.89 19.03
CA CYS A 77 -0.67 -12.55 19.21
C CYS A 77 -0.81 -11.50 20.32
N ALA A 78 -1.80 -10.63 20.19
CA ALA A 78 -2.16 -9.65 21.21
C ALA A 78 -2.81 -10.32 22.42
N CYS A 79 -3.23 -9.51 23.40
CA CYS A 79 -3.81 -9.97 24.66
C CYS A 79 -5.10 -10.80 24.52
N ASP A 80 -5.78 -10.73 23.38
CA ASP A 80 -6.98 -11.50 23.07
C ASP A 80 -6.68 -12.84 22.34
N ASN A 81 -5.41 -13.23 22.21
CA ASN A 81 -4.88 -14.41 21.48
C ASN A 81 -5.23 -14.50 19.98
N ASP A 82 -6.26 -13.79 19.52
CA ASP A 82 -6.79 -13.85 18.16
C ASP A 82 -6.45 -12.61 17.32
N THR A 83 -5.90 -11.55 17.90
CA THR A 83 -5.37 -10.41 17.14
C THR A 83 -3.89 -10.60 16.85
N GLY A 84 -3.50 -10.74 15.58
CA GLY A 84 -2.10 -10.76 15.18
C GLY A 84 -1.48 -9.36 15.09
N ASP A 85 -0.16 -9.26 15.29
CA ASP A 85 0.61 -8.00 15.18
C ASP A 85 0.70 -7.43 13.76
N GLY A 86 0.41 -8.26 12.77
CA GLY A 86 0.36 -7.88 11.37
C GLY A 86 0.85 -8.99 10.45
N ALA A 87 0.03 -9.31 9.46
CA ALA A 87 0.39 -10.22 8.38
C ALA A 87 0.01 -9.59 7.04
N GLY A 88 0.73 -9.98 6.00
CA GLY A 88 0.42 -9.52 4.66
C GLY A 88 1.17 -10.26 3.58
N ILE A 89 0.71 -10.00 2.36
CA ILE A 89 1.26 -10.52 1.12
C ILE A 89 1.36 -9.39 0.10
N LEU A 90 2.52 -9.30 -0.54
CA LEU A 90 2.73 -8.58 -1.78
C LEU A 90 2.69 -9.60 -2.91
N ALA A 91 1.81 -9.39 -3.88
CA ALA A 91 1.72 -10.25 -5.06
C ALA A 91 1.85 -9.42 -6.34
N ALA A 92 2.32 -10.02 -7.43
CA ALA A 92 2.13 -9.40 -8.74
C ALA A 92 0.62 -9.35 -9.07
N ILE A 93 0.17 -8.25 -9.66
CA ILE A 93 -1.25 -7.99 -9.92
C ILE A 93 -1.86 -9.12 -10.78
N PRO A 94 -2.95 -9.77 -10.32
CA PRO A 94 -3.68 -10.77 -11.09
C PRO A 94 -4.62 -10.08 -12.09
N HIS A 95 -4.07 -9.70 -13.25
CA HIS A 95 -4.77 -8.89 -14.24
C HIS A 95 -6.14 -9.46 -14.66
N ASP A 96 -6.17 -10.74 -15.07
CA ASP A 96 -7.37 -11.37 -15.63
C ASP A 96 -8.49 -11.48 -14.60
N PHE A 97 -8.13 -11.78 -13.34
CA PHE A 97 -9.07 -11.78 -12.21
C PHE A 97 -9.72 -10.41 -12.02
N TYR A 98 -8.94 -9.33 -11.97
CA TYR A 98 -9.51 -7.99 -11.80
C TYR A 98 -10.30 -7.52 -13.00
N ALA A 99 -9.85 -7.84 -14.22
CA ALA A 99 -10.56 -7.48 -15.45
C ALA A 99 -11.95 -8.15 -15.50
N ALA A 100 -12.04 -9.44 -15.16
CA ALA A 100 -13.32 -10.15 -15.08
C ALA A 100 -14.23 -9.53 -14.00
N GLN A 101 -13.72 -9.33 -12.78
CA GLN A 101 -14.48 -8.78 -11.67
C GLN A 101 -15.04 -7.38 -11.96
N LEU A 102 -14.24 -6.48 -12.57
CA LEU A 102 -14.69 -5.13 -12.90
C LEU A 102 -15.69 -5.11 -14.05
N LYS A 103 -15.52 -6.00 -15.04
CA LYS A 103 -16.47 -6.14 -16.14
C LYS A 103 -17.82 -6.63 -15.63
N ASP A 104 -17.83 -7.66 -14.78
CA ASP A 104 -19.07 -8.26 -14.27
C ASP A 104 -19.80 -7.33 -13.29
N ALA A 105 -19.08 -6.64 -12.40
CA ALA A 105 -19.69 -5.84 -11.35
C ALA A 105 -20.02 -4.39 -11.76
N GLN A 106 -19.24 -3.79 -12.66
CA GLN A 106 -19.32 -2.35 -12.98
C GLN A 106 -19.33 -2.06 -14.49
N ASN A 107 -19.28 -3.08 -15.36
CA ASN A 107 -19.17 -2.94 -16.81
C ASN A 107 -17.94 -2.10 -17.26
N VAL A 108 -16.86 -2.14 -16.47
CA VAL A 108 -15.61 -1.42 -16.76
C VAL A 108 -14.63 -2.34 -17.46
N GLN A 109 -14.12 -1.91 -18.62
CA GLN A 109 -13.05 -2.61 -19.32
C GLN A 109 -11.69 -2.10 -18.84
N LEU A 110 -10.90 -3.00 -18.26
CA LEU A 110 -9.58 -2.68 -17.76
C LEU A 110 -8.56 -2.67 -18.91
N PRO A 111 -7.68 -1.65 -19.02
CA PRO A 111 -6.58 -1.65 -19.98
C PRO A 111 -5.65 -2.85 -19.78
N SER A 112 -4.84 -3.15 -20.80
CA SER A 112 -3.85 -4.23 -20.72
C SER A 112 -2.93 -4.08 -19.49
N PHE A 113 -2.49 -5.22 -18.94
CA PHE A 113 -1.52 -5.25 -17.84
C PHE A 113 -0.34 -4.29 -18.10
N GLY A 114 0.01 -3.47 -17.10
CA GLY A 114 1.06 -2.47 -17.20
C GLY A 114 0.61 -1.09 -17.69
N LYS A 115 -0.59 -0.93 -18.27
CA LYS A 115 -1.14 0.38 -18.66
C LYS A 115 -1.98 1.07 -17.58
N TYR A 116 -2.36 0.34 -16.55
CA TYR A 116 -3.04 0.87 -15.37
C TYR A 116 -2.23 0.59 -14.10
N ALA A 117 -2.45 1.40 -13.07
CA ALA A 117 -2.05 1.11 -11.70
C ALA A 117 -3.26 0.75 -10.85
N THR A 118 -3.05 -0.13 -9.87
CA THR A 118 -4.06 -0.43 -8.84
C THR A 118 -3.43 -0.45 -7.46
N GLY A 119 -4.28 -0.33 -6.45
CA GLY A 119 -3.85 -0.17 -5.08
C GLY A 119 -5.01 -0.28 -4.10
N ILE A 120 -4.76 -0.89 -2.93
CA ILE A 120 -5.72 -0.96 -1.83
C ILE A 120 -5.50 0.22 -0.89
N PHE A 121 -6.59 0.87 -0.50
CA PHE A 121 -6.65 2.05 0.34
C PHE A 121 -7.49 1.70 1.57
N TYR A 122 -7.02 2.13 2.74
CA TYR A 122 -7.77 2.09 3.98
C TYR A 122 -8.42 3.45 4.19
N LEU A 123 -9.73 3.45 4.21
CA LEU A 123 -10.58 4.62 4.37
C LEU A 123 -11.53 4.43 5.56
N ASP A 124 -12.19 5.50 5.98
CA ASP A 124 -13.32 5.39 6.90
C ASP A 124 -14.60 5.03 6.15
N LYS A 125 -15.36 4.09 6.70
CA LYS A 125 -16.64 3.67 6.12
C LYS A 125 -17.64 4.82 5.91
N LEU A 126 -17.63 5.83 6.78
CA LEU A 126 -18.57 6.96 6.69
C LEU A 126 -18.13 8.04 5.69
N HIS A 127 -16.82 8.24 5.53
CA HIS A 127 -16.27 9.37 4.76
C HIS A 127 -15.46 8.94 3.53
N HIS A 128 -15.52 7.66 3.15
CA HIS A 128 -14.72 7.13 2.05
C HIS A 128 -14.98 7.89 0.74
N LYS A 129 -16.24 8.27 0.45
CA LYS A 129 -16.62 8.93 -0.81
C LYS A 129 -15.88 10.25 -1.02
N GLU A 130 -15.81 11.09 0.01
CA GLU A 130 -15.07 12.36 -0.07
C GLU A 130 -13.58 12.14 -0.35
N SER A 131 -13.00 11.09 0.21
CA SER A 131 -11.59 10.74 -0.03
C SER A 131 -11.37 10.18 -1.43
N GLU A 132 -12.30 9.37 -1.93
CA GLU A 132 -12.32 8.84 -3.31
C GLU A 132 -12.48 9.98 -4.33
N ASP A 133 -13.35 10.95 -4.06
CA ASP A 133 -13.58 12.12 -4.91
C ASP A 133 -12.35 13.02 -4.95
N LYS A 134 -11.76 13.36 -3.79
CA LYS A 134 -10.50 14.13 -3.72
C LYS A 134 -9.35 13.43 -4.44
N PHE A 135 -9.26 12.11 -4.31
CA PHE A 135 -8.26 11.33 -5.04
C PHE A 135 -8.50 11.38 -6.56
N THR A 136 -9.76 11.32 -6.98
CA THR A 136 -10.16 11.40 -8.39
C THR A 136 -9.82 12.77 -8.97
N THR A 137 -10.17 13.87 -8.29
CA THR A 137 -9.77 15.23 -8.69
C THR A 137 -8.25 15.36 -8.80
N LEU A 138 -7.51 14.87 -7.81
CA LEU A 138 -6.05 14.94 -7.83
C LEU A 138 -5.43 14.10 -8.97
N ALA A 139 -6.02 12.95 -9.30
CA ALA A 139 -5.60 12.13 -10.43
C ALA A 139 -5.84 12.86 -11.76
N GLU A 140 -6.98 13.54 -11.90
CA GLU A 140 -7.32 14.33 -13.09
C GLU A 140 -6.38 15.52 -13.29
N GLU A 141 -6.04 16.24 -12.21
CA GLU A 141 -5.04 17.33 -12.22
C GLU A 141 -3.67 16.87 -12.72
N LEU A 142 -3.32 15.60 -12.49
CA LEU A 142 -2.06 14.99 -12.90
C LEU A 142 -2.14 14.31 -14.27
N GLY A 143 -3.22 14.50 -15.02
CA GLY A 143 -3.40 13.92 -16.36
C GLY A 143 -3.74 12.43 -16.35
N MET A 144 -4.31 11.93 -15.25
CA MET A 144 -4.76 10.55 -15.10
C MET A 144 -6.27 10.46 -15.04
N SER A 145 -6.81 9.25 -15.13
CA SER A 145 -8.23 8.96 -14.98
C SER A 145 -8.41 7.77 -14.06
N VAL A 146 -9.31 7.91 -13.09
CA VAL A 146 -9.76 6.79 -12.26
C VAL A 146 -10.81 6.03 -13.06
N LEU A 147 -10.53 4.76 -13.33
CA LEU A 147 -11.40 3.87 -14.10
C LEU A 147 -12.53 3.30 -13.23
N ALA A 148 -12.19 2.89 -12.02
CA ALA A 148 -13.11 2.25 -11.10
C ALA A 148 -12.59 2.29 -9.67
N TRP A 149 -13.54 2.22 -8.73
CA TRP A 149 -13.29 1.88 -7.34
C TRP A 149 -14.03 0.58 -6.99
N ARG A 150 -13.28 -0.41 -6.50
CA ARG A 150 -13.77 -1.71 -6.09
C ARG A 150 -13.74 -1.80 -4.56
N THR A 151 -14.81 -2.30 -3.94
CA THR A 151 -14.74 -2.68 -2.52
C THR A 151 -14.02 -4.01 -2.44
N VAL A 152 -12.95 -4.06 -1.64
CA VAL A 152 -12.23 -5.32 -1.44
C VAL A 152 -13.11 -6.23 -0.58
N PRO A 153 -13.43 -7.46 -1.02
CA PRO A 153 -14.18 -8.39 -0.18
C PRO A 153 -13.33 -8.77 1.03
N THR A 154 -13.92 -8.67 2.23
CA THR A 154 -13.29 -9.04 3.49
C THR A 154 -14.22 -9.91 4.33
N ASP A 155 -13.64 -10.82 5.12
CA ASP A 155 -14.36 -11.63 6.11
C ASP A 155 -13.80 -11.39 7.52
N SER A 156 -14.51 -10.56 8.29
CA SER A 156 -14.15 -10.18 9.66
C SER A 156 -14.65 -11.17 10.71
N SER A 157 -15.08 -12.38 10.33
CA SER A 157 -15.58 -13.39 11.28
C SER A 157 -14.48 -14.00 12.15
N THR A 158 -13.25 -14.09 11.64
CA THR A 158 -12.13 -14.77 12.31
C THR A 158 -11.15 -13.84 13.03
N ILE A 159 -11.34 -12.53 12.96
CA ILE A 159 -10.40 -11.54 13.54
C ILE A 159 -10.77 -11.18 14.98
N GLY A 160 -9.75 -10.95 15.81
CA GLY A 160 -9.93 -10.54 17.21
C GLY A 160 -10.66 -9.19 17.36
N THR A 161 -11.17 -8.94 18.57
CA THR A 161 -12.02 -7.75 18.85
C THR A 161 -11.23 -6.45 18.67
N VAL A 162 -9.93 -6.47 19.00
CA VAL A 162 -9.06 -5.31 18.83
C VAL A 162 -8.89 -4.95 17.35
N ALA A 163 -8.59 -5.94 16.50
CA ALA A 163 -8.48 -5.73 15.06
C ALA A 163 -9.80 -5.28 14.43
N LYS A 164 -10.93 -5.84 14.89
CA LYS A 164 -12.27 -5.51 14.39
C LYS A 164 -12.68 -4.06 14.70
N ASN A 165 -12.36 -3.57 15.90
CA ASN A 165 -12.67 -2.20 16.30
C ASN A 165 -11.88 -1.16 15.49
N SER A 166 -10.68 -1.53 15.01
CA SER A 166 -9.81 -0.66 14.22
C SER A 166 -9.89 -0.96 12.71
N GLU A 167 -10.78 -1.86 12.26
CA GLU A 167 -10.86 -2.34 10.88
C GLU A 167 -11.13 -1.21 9.87
N PRO A 168 -10.31 -1.07 8.81
CA PRO A 168 -10.53 -0.05 7.79
C PRO A 168 -11.57 -0.48 6.75
N PHE A 169 -12.23 0.50 6.14
CA PHE A 169 -12.98 0.25 4.93
C PHE A 169 -12.01 0.18 3.74
N MET A 170 -11.88 -1.01 3.14
CA MET A 170 -10.88 -1.27 2.12
C MET A 170 -11.42 -1.01 0.71
N ARG A 171 -10.80 -0.04 0.03
CA ARG A 171 -11.17 0.36 -1.32
C ARG A 171 -9.99 0.21 -2.26
N GLN A 172 -10.20 -0.47 -3.37
CA GLN A 172 -9.21 -0.69 -4.40
C GLN A 172 -9.48 0.25 -5.57
N VAL A 173 -8.50 1.07 -5.92
CA VAL A 173 -8.60 1.99 -7.06
C VAL A 173 -7.94 1.40 -8.30
N PHE A 174 -8.46 1.75 -9.47
CA PHE A 174 -7.84 1.47 -10.77
C PHE A 174 -7.66 2.79 -11.51
N VAL A 175 -6.41 3.12 -11.86
CA VAL A 175 -6.04 4.41 -12.45
C VAL A 175 -5.24 4.19 -13.73
N THR A 176 -5.51 4.97 -14.76
CA THR A 176 -4.76 4.97 -16.02
C THR A 176 -4.27 6.38 -16.36
N LEU A 177 -3.23 6.50 -17.17
CA LEU A 177 -2.85 7.78 -17.79
C LEU A 177 -3.78 8.09 -18.96
N LYS A 178 -4.13 9.37 -19.16
CA LYS A 178 -4.95 9.82 -20.31
C LYS A 178 -4.13 9.87 -21.61
N ASN A 179 -2.85 10.21 -21.50
CA ASN A 179 -1.95 10.38 -22.63
C ASN A 179 -0.89 9.28 -22.66
N ASP A 180 -0.54 8.82 -23.86
CA ASP A 180 0.57 7.90 -24.02
C ASP A 180 1.87 8.59 -23.58
N THR A 181 2.49 8.01 -22.58
CA THR A 181 3.65 8.54 -21.86
C THR A 181 4.78 7.52 -22.01
N SER A 182 6.05 7.93 -21.96
CA SER A 182 7.15 6.96 -21.96
C SER A 182 7.06 6.02 -20.75
N GLU A 183 7.43 4.74 -20.92
CA GLU A 183 7.38 3.75 -19.84
C GLU A 183 8.20 4.17 -18.60
N GLU A 184 9.25 4.97 -18.79
CA GLU A 184 10.10 5.53 -17.74
C GLU A 184 9.39 6.58 -16.87
N GLU A 185 8.48 7.36 -17.48
CA GLU A 185 7.69 8.36 -16.76
C GLU A 185 6.43 7.76 -16.11
N TYR A 186 5.96 6.60 -16.58
CA TYR A 186 4.74 5.96 -16.08
C TYR A 186 4.81 5.71 -14.55
N ASP A 187 5.86 5.04 -14.06
CA ASP A 187 5.99 4.72 -12.63
C ASP A 187 6.22 5.98 -11.77
N SER A 188 6.97 6.95 -12.31
CA SER A 188 7.20 8.24 -11.66
C SER A 188 5.90 9.03 -11.47
N LYS A 189 5.00 9.01 -12.46
CA LYS A 189 3.69 9.66 -12.37
C LYS A 189 2.83 9.04 -11.26
N TYR A 190 2.69 7.72 -11.22
CA TYR A 190 1.92 7.06 -10.15
C TYR A 190 2.55 7.27 -8.77
N PHE A 191 3.88 7.33 -8.69
CA PHE A 191 4.58 7.70 -7.47
C PHE A 191 4.21 9.13 -7.01
N VAL A 192 4.22 10.11 -7.92
CA VAL A 192 3.83 11.50 -7.62
C VAL A 192 2.37 11.58 -7.18
N LEU A 193 1.45 10.91 -7.88
CA LEU A 193 0.03 10.84 -7.48
C LEU A 193 -0.10 10.30 -6.06
N ARG A 194 0.55 9.17 -5.75
CA ARG A 194 0.53 8.57 -4.41
C ARG A 194 1.08 9.51 -3.36
N LYS A 195 2.20 10.19 -3.63
CA LYS A 195 2.87 11.09 -2.69
C LYS A 195 2.00 12.31 -2.44
N ARG A 196 1.46 12.96 -3.48
CA ARG A 196 0.53 14.09 -3.35
C ARG A 196 -0.73 13.68 -2.59
N ALA A 197 -1.34 12.54 -2.93
CA ALA A 197 -2.53 12.03 -2.25
C ALA A 197 -2.29 11.83 -0.75
N THR A 198 -1.14 11.25 -0.38
CA THR A 198 -0.76 11.02 1.02
C THR A 198 -0.55 12.32 1.80
N HIS A 199 -0.32 13.46 1.14
CA HIS A 199 -0.10 14.75 1.83
C HIS A 199 -1.33 15.66 1.82
N LEU A 200 -2.17 15.58 0.78
CA LEU A 200 -3.26 16.53 0.57
C LEU A 200 -4.63 16.03 1.04
N ILE A 201 -4.83 14.70 1.04
CA ILE A 201 -6.14 14.09 1.32
C ILE A 201 -6.37 13.81 2.81
N PRO A 202 -5.36 13.35 3.60
CA PRO A 202 -5.58 13.11 5.03
C PRO A 202 -6.14 14.35 5.73
N ALA A 203 -7.11 14.11 6.60
CA ALA A 203 -7.73 15.14 7.42
C ALA A 203 -7.84 14.64 8.86
N PRO A 204 -7.81 15.53 9.87
CA PRO A 204 -7.98 15.14 11.27
C PRO A 204 -9.25 14.32 11.47
N GLY A 205 -9.14 13.19 12.16
CA GLY A 205 -10.24 12.27 12.42
C GLY A 205 -10.74 11.50 11.19
N LYS A 206 -10.05 11.59 10.05
CA LYS A 206 -10.35 10.77 8.85
C LYS A 206 -9.18 9.87 8.48
N ARG A 207 -9.43 8.57 8.36
CA ARG A 207 -8.46 7.57 7.91
C ARG A 207 -8.27 7.66 6.40
N PHE A 208 -7.02 7.83 5.99
CA PHE A 208 -6.59 7.74 4.60
C PHE A 208 -5.19 7.13 4.54
N TYR A 209 -5.11 5.84 4.22
CA TYR A 209 -3.83 5.16 4.08
C TYR A 209 -3.78 4.34 2.79
N ILE A 210 -2.71 4.49 2.03
CA ILE A 210 -2.51 3.76 0.76
C ILE A 210 -1.65 2.53 1.05
N CYS A 211 -2.15 1.31 0.88
CA CYS A 211 -1.32 0.11 1.07
C CYS A 211 -0.36 -0.07 -0.10
N SER A 212 -0.86 0.16 -1.31
CA SER A 212 -0.10 0.09 -2.56
C SER A 212 -0.75 1.00 -3.59
N LEU A 213 0.02 1.42 -4.59
CA LEU A 213 -0.46 2.00 -5.84
C LEU A 213 0.64 1.76 -6.86
N SER A 214 0.48 0.73 -7.70
CA SER A 214 1.50 0.23 -8.62
C SER A 214 0.87 -0.43 -9.83
N ARG A 215 1.63 -0.50 -10.92
CA ARG A 215 1.27 -1.22 -12.16
C ARG A 215 1.66 -2.70 -12.13
N ARG A 216 2.51 -3.09 -11.17
CA ARG A 216 3.11 -4.44 -11.13
C ARG A 216 2.63 -5.27 -9.95
N VAL A 217 2.51 -4.64 -8.78
CA VAL A 217 2.27 -5.34 -7.51
C VAL A 217 1.07 -4.78 -6.75
N ILE A 218 0.43 -5.64 -5.97
CA ILE A 218 -0.66 -5.32 -5.06
C ILE A 218 -0.31 -5.86 -3.67
N VAL A 219 -0.68 -5.12 -2.63
CA VAL A 219 -0.41 -5.50 -1.24
C VAL A 219 -1.72 -5.70 -0.50
N TYR A 220 -1.94 -6.92 -0.04
CA TYR A 220 -2.99 -7.30 0.90
C TYR A 220 -2.35 -7.49 2.26
N LYS A 221 -2.73 -6.69 3.24
CA LYS A 221 -2.15 -6.77 4.58
C LYS A 221 -3.17 -6.39 5.62
N GLY A 222 -2.86 -6.58 6.89
CA GLY A 222 -3.74 -6.13 7.96
C GLY A 222 -3.25 -6.58 9.32
N GLN A 223 -4.00 -6.16 10.34
CA GLN A 223 -3.80 -6.57 11.72
C GLN A 223 -4.35 -7.99 11.91
N LEU A 224 -3.64 -8.95 11.33
CA LEU A 224 -4.05 -10.34 11.15
C LEU A 224 -2.91 -11.26 11.57
N THR A 225 -3.24 -12.48 11.98
CA THR A 225 -2.27 -13.58 12.02
C THR A 225 -2.00 -14.09 10.61
N SER A 226 -0.95 -14.90 10.42
CA SER A 226 -0.60 -15.45 9.10
C SER A 226 -1.73 -16.31 8.53
N ASP A 227 -2.45 -17.05 9.38
CA ASP A 227 -3.57 -17.90 8.98
C ASP A 227 -4.80 -17.08 8.60
N GLN A 228 -5.11 -16.06 9.40
CA GLN A 228 -6.26 -15.18 9.17
C GLN A 228 -6.14 -14.40 7.86
N LEU A 229 -4.93 -14.15 7.35
CA LEU A 229 -4.74 -13.45 6.08
C LEU A 229 -5.53 -14.10 4.93
N TRP A 230 -5.56 -15.44 4.92
CA TRP A 230 -6.15 -16.23 3.83
C TRP A 230 -7.67 -16.38 3.94
N THR A 231 -8.21 -16.32 5.17
CA THR A 231 -9.66 -16.31 5.39
C THR A 231 -10.22 -14.90 5.24
N TYR A 232 -9.51 -13.90 5.77
CA TYR A 232 -9.92 -12.49 5.75
C TYR A 232 -10.00 -11.92 4.34
N PHE A 233 -9.12 -12.33 3.41
CA PHE A 233 -9.14 -11.88 2.02
C PHE A 233 -9.56 -13.01 1.05
N PRO A 234 -10.87 -13.16 0.76
CA PRO A 234 -11.37 -14.12 -0.23
C PRO A 234 -10.72 -14.04 -1.62
N ASP A 235 -10.21 -12.87 -2.00
CA ASP A 235 -9.45 -12.70 -3.25
C ASP A 235 -8.25 -13.66 -3.34
N LEU A 236 -7.51 -13.84 -2.23
CA LEU A 236 -6.26 -14.61 -2.22
C LEU A 236 -6.47 -16.12 -2.42
N VAL A 237 -7.65 -16.62 -2.06
CA VAL A 237 -8.03 -18.03 -2.23
C VAL A 237 -8.77 -18.29 -3.54
N ASN A 238 -9.06 -17.25 -4.33
CA ASN A 238 -9.72 -17.39 -5.61
C ASN A 238 -8.84 -18.18 -6.61
N PRO A 239 -9.37 -19.19 -7.31
CA PRO A 239 -8.58 -19.98 -8.26
C PRO A 239 -8.07 -19.17 -9.46
N HIS A 240 -8.71 -18.05 -9.79
CA HIS A 240 -8.29 -17.15 -10.86
C HIS A 240 -7.26 -16.11 -10.41
N PHE A 241 -6.89 -16.07 -9.13
CA PHE A 241 -5.81 -15.22 -8.65
C PHE A 241 -4.47 -15.83 -9.11
N GLU A 242 -4.01 -15.41 -10.29
CA GLU A 242 -2.75 -15.86 -10.86
C GLU A 242 -1.67 -14.80 -10.74
N THR A 243 -0.52 -15.19 -10.18
CA THR A 243 0.61 -14.30 -9.95
C THR A 243 1.92 -15.01 -10.30
N TYR A 244 2.97 -14.25 -10.60
CA TYR A 244 4.32 -14.79 -10.83
C TYR A 244 5.27 -14.52 -9.64
N LEU A 245 4.84 -13.71 -8.68
CA LEU A 245 5.62 -13.32 -7.50
C LEU A 245 4.66 -13.18 -6.32
N ALA A 246 4.99 -13.80 -5.20
CA ALA A 246 4.31 -13.63 -3.92
C ALA A 246 5.34 -13.52 -2.81
N LEU A 247 5.23 -12.48 -1.99
CA LEU A 247 6.05 -12.27 -0.80
C LEU A 247 5.14 -12.13 0.40
N VAL A 248 5.34 -12.99 1.38
CA VAL A 248 4.60 -13.04 2.63
C VAL A 248 5.46 -12.48 3.76
N HIS A 249 4.83 -11.74 4.65
CA HIS A 249 5.48 -11.18 5.83
C HIS A 249 4.56 -11.34 7.04
N THR A 250 5.13 -11.86 8.12
CA THR A 250 4.49 -11.94 9.44
C THR A 250 5.30 -11.15 10.44
N ARG A 251 4.68 -10.15 11.05
CA ARG A 251 5.31 -9.27 12.02
C ARG A 251 5.19 -9.87 13.42
N PHE A 252 6.26 -9.81 14.21
CA PHE A 252 6.25 -10.01 15.66
C PHE A 252 6.80 -8.73 16.29
N SER A 253 5.96 -8.02 17.02
CA SER A 253 6.27 -6.73 17.62
C SER A 253 6.14 -6.83 19.13
N THR A 254 7.08 -6.28 19.87
CA THR A 254 6.92 -6.12 21.33
C THR A 254 5.98 -4.96 21.71
N ASN A 255 5.07 -4.55 20.81
CA ASN A 255 4.22 -3.38 21.00
C ASN A 255 2.81 -3.82 21.38
N THR A 256 2.26 -3.19 22.43
CA THR A 256 0.91 -3.47 22.93
C THR A 256 -0.20 -2.80 22.12
N PHE A 257 0.14 -2.03 21.06
CA PHE A 257 -0.83 -1.33 20.20
C PHE A 257 -0.69 -1.73 18.72
N PRO A 258 -1.22 -2.89 18.33
CA PRO A 258 -1.23 -3.32 16.93
C PRO A 258 -2.18 -2.45 16.08
N SER A 259 -1.78 -2.14 14.83
CA SER A 259 -2.60 -1.37 13.88
C SER A 259 -2.48 -1.90 12.45
N TRP A 260 -3.55 -1.73 11.67
CA TRP A 260 -3.66 -2.22 10.30
C TRP A 260 -2.59 -1.65 9.35
N GLU A 261 -2.22 -0.39 9.53
CA GLU A 261 -1.28 0.33 8.68
C GLU A 261 0.17 -0.15 8.86
N ARG A 262 0.53 -0.61 10.07
CA ARG A 262 1.86 -1.09 10.44
C ARG A 262 2.16 -2.50 9.96
N ALA A 263 1.15 -3.26 9.56
CA ALA A 263 1.37 -4.55 8.92
C ALA A 263 2.30 -4.40 7.71
N HIS A 264 3.12 -5.41 7.50
CA HIS A 264 4.00 -5.54 6.34
C HIS A 264 3.39 -6.58 5.38
N PRO A 265 3.78 -6.62 4.10
CA PRO A 265 4.85 -5.85 3.44
C PRO A 265 4.54 -4.36 3.24
N LEU A 266 5.60 -3.55 3.16
CA LEU A 266 5.52 -2.17 2.70
C LEU A 266 5.58 -2.09 1.16
N ARG A 267 5.41 -0.87 0.63
CA ARG A 267 5.25 -0.57 -0.80
C ARG A 267 6.50 -0.86 -1.65
N SER A 268 7.65 -1.09 -1.02
CA SER A 268 8.91 -1.47 -1.65
C SER A 268 9.57 -2.56 -0.81
N LEU A 269 10.24 -3.49 -1.48
CA LEU A 269 11.10 -4.52 -0.91
C LEU A 269 12.43 -3.92 -0.44
N CYS A 270 12.39 -2.98 0.50
CA CYS A 270 13.59 -2.62 1.26
C CYS A 270 13.15 -1.95 2.57
N GLY A 271 12.94 -2.78 3.58
CA GLY A 271 13.00 -2.37 4.97
C GLY A 271 14.47 -2.42 5.41
N THR A 272 15.25 -1.43 5.00
CA THR A 272 16.41 -1.02 5.78
C THR A 272 16.23 0.47 5.99
N GLU A 273 16.24 0.89 7.25
CA GLU A 273 16.23 2.31 7.59
C GLU A 273 17.27 3.10 6.79
N PRO A 274 17.02 4.39 6.47
CA PRO A 274 18.00 5.25 5.84
C PRO A 274 19.13 5.54 6.85
N GLY A 275 20.07 4.60 6.96
CA GLY A 275 21.19 4.67 7.91
C GLY A 275 22.18 3.50 7.84
N ALA A 276 21.84 2.38 7.19
CA ALA A 276 22.70 1.19 7.09
C ALA A 276 23.28 0.94 5.69
N ALA A 277 23.44 1.99 4.87
CA ALA A 277 24.16 1.92 3.60
C ALA A 277 25.60 2.44 3.77
N SER A 278 26.37 1.79 4.63
CA SER A 278 27.83 1.79 4.55
C SER A 278 28.30 0.40 4.93
N ALA A 279 29.20 -0.17 4.13
CA ALA A 279 29.76 -1.52 4.23
C ALA A 279 28.98 -2.63 3.51
N LEU A 280 28.89 -2.50 2.19
CA LEU A 280 29.02 -3.66 1.28
C LEU A 280 29.78 -3.19 0.03
N GLU A 281 30.99 -2.67 0.22
CA GLU A 281 32.05 -2.86 -0.77
C GLU A 281 32.74 -4.16 -0.38
N LEU A 282 32.69 -5.15 -1.26
CA LEU A 282 33.52 -6.34 -1.22
C LEU A 282 33.90 -6.69 -2.66
N PRO A 283 35.05 -7.35 -2.84
CA PRO A 283 36.24 -6.85 -3.54
C PRO A 283 36.23 -6.95 -5.06
#